data_AF-A0AAD5CEY7-F1
#
_entry.id   AF-A0AAD5CEY7-F1
#
_cell.length_a   1.000
_cell.length_b   1.000
_cell.length_c   1.000
_cell.angle_alpha   90.00
_cell.angle_beta   90.00
_cell.angle_gamma   90.00
#
_symmetry.space_group_name_H-M   'P 1'
#
loop_
_entity.id
_entity.type
_entity.pdbx_description
1 polymer ?
#
loop_
_entity_poly.entity_id
_entity_poly.type
_entity_poly.pdbx_seq_one_letter_code
_entity_poly.pdbx_strand_id
1 'polypeptide(L)'
;MYLITLGFASWCLNKLINRQTHHPSFGGNGATEFFLEFAILASVLGIVSKFAGGNHLRAWRNDSLAAAGSSSLVAWAVTVLAFG
;
A
#
# COMPACT_ATOMS: atom_id res chain seq x y z
N MET A 1 -3.66 0.75 9.49
CA MET A 1 -4.02 0.02 8.25
C MET A 1 -2.82 -0.19 7.36
N TYR A 2 -2.24 0.84 6.73
CA TYR A 2 -1.12 0.68 5.77
C TYR A 2 0.13 -0.05 6.31
N LEU A 3 0.52 0.15 7.57
CA LEU A 3 1.66 -0.59 8.16
C LEU A 3 1.40 -2.09 8.30
N ILE A 4 0.16 -2.45 8.66
CA ILE A 4 -0.25 -3.85 8.82
C ILE A 4 -0.33 -4.51 7.45
N THR A 5 -0.94 -3.84 6.47
CA THR A 5 -1.03 -4.35 5.09
C THR A 5 0.35 -4.49 4.46
N LEU A 6 1.27 -3.54 4.69
CA LEU A 6 2.64 -3.63 4.22
C LEU A 6 3.36 -4.86 4.78
N GLY A 7 3.30 -5.06 6.10
CA GLY A 7 3.95 -6.20 6.76
C GLY A 7 3.35 -7.53 6.32
N PHE A 8 2.03 -7.62 6.26
CA PHE A 8 1.33 -8.82 5.84
C PHE A 8 1.59 -9.15 4.37
N ALA A 9 1.41 -8.19 3.46
CA ALA A 9 1.64 -8.38 2.03
C ALA A 9 3.11 -8.73 1.73
N SER A 10 4.07 -8.10 2.42
CA SER A 10 5.49 -8.43 2.26
C SER A 10 5.81 -9.85 2.74
N TRP A 11 5.23 -10.28 3.86
CA TRP A 11 5.37 -11.65 4.35
C TRP A 11 4.77 -12.68 3.39
N CYS A 12 3.57 -12.37 2.86
CA CYS A 12 2.90 -13.17 1.84
C CYS A 12 3.73 -13.28 0.55
N LEU A 13 4.28 -12.17 0.06
CA LEU A 13 5.13 -12.13 -1.12
C LEU A 13 6.41 -12.96 -0.91
N ASN A 14 7.05 -12.85 0.26
CA ASN A 14 8.23 -13.66 0.59
C ASN A 14 7.90 -15.17 0.57
N LYS A 15 6.74 -15.58 1.09
CA LYS A 15 6.29 -16.97 1.02
C LYS A 15 6.00 -17.44 -0.40
N LEU A 16 5.41 -16.57 -1.22
CA LEU A 16 5.13 -16.83 -2.64
C LEU A 16 6.43 -17.09 -3.40
N ILE A 17 7.42 -16.21 -3.24
CA ILE A 17 8.76 -16.33 -3.86
C ILE A 17 9.46 -17.63 -3.42
N ASN A 18 9.39 -17.95 -2.12
CA ASN A 18 10.00 -19.16 -1.57
C ASN A 18 9.24 -20.46 -1.92
N ARG A 19 8.16 -20.37 -2.72
CA ARG A 19 7.26 -21.50 -3.05
C ARG A 19 6.74 -22.24 -1.80
N GLN A 20 6.68 -21.54 -0.67
CA GLN A 20 6.14 -22.04 0.59
C GLN A 20 4.61 -21.87 0.63
N THR A 21 3.97 -22.14 -0.50
CA THR A 21 2.54 -22.01 -0.77
C THR A 21 1.79 -23.32 -0.54
N HIS A 22 2.37 -24.27 0.21
CA HIS A 22 1.78 -25.58 0.55
C HIS A 22 0.56 -25.49 1.50
N HIS A 23 -0.11 -24.33 1.57
CA HIS A 23 -1.37 -24.14 2.30
C HIS A 23 -2.49 -23.96 1.28
N PRO A 24 -3.63 -24.68 1.40
CA PRO A 24 -4.69 -24.70 0.39
C PRO A 24 -5.31 -23.33 0.03
N SER A 25 -5.08 -22.29 0.85
CA SER A 25 -5.58 -20.93 0.62
C SER A 25 -4.54 -19.94 0.06
N PHE A 26 -3.28 -20.33 -0.18
CA PHE A 26 -2.21 -19.40 -0.55
C PHE A 26 -1.42 -19.88 -1.77
N GLY A 27 -1.44 -19.12 -2.88
CA GLY A 27 -0.55 -19.37 -4.03
C GLY A 27 -1.08 -20.28 -5.15
N GLY A 28 -2.40 -20.52 -5.21
CA GLY A 28 -3.05 -21.27 -6.31
C GLY A 28 -3.63 -20.40 -7.43
N ASN A 29 -3.63 -19.07 -7.29
CA ASN A 29 -4.18 -18.13 -8.26
C ASN A 29 -3.06 -17.23 -8.82
N GLY A 30 -2.86 -17.25 -10.14
CA GLY A 30 -1.86 -16.41 -10.83
C GLY A 30 -2.09 -14.90 -10.64
N ALA A 31 -3.30 -14.46 -10.29
CA ALA A 31 -3.58 -13.05 -10.00
C ALA A 31 -3.03 -12.58 -8.63
N THR A 32 -2.66 -13.51 -7.74
CA THR A 32 -2.23 -13.17 -6.37
C THR A 32 -0.95 -12.35 -6.34
N GLU A 33 -0.03 -12.54 -7.29
CA GLU A 33 1.22 -11.77 -7.35
C GLU A 33 0.96 -10.28 -7.63
N PHE A 34 0.12 -9.98 -8.63
CA PHE A 34 -0.26 -8.61 -8.97
C PHE A 34 -0.97 -7.90 -7.82
N PHE A 35 -1.90 -8.60 -7.15
CA PHE A 35 -2.56 -8.09 -5.95
C PHE A 35 -1.55 -7.69 -4.86
N LEU A 36 -0.56 -8.55 -4.57
CA LEU A 36 0.44 -8.31 -3.54
C LEU A 36 1.33 -7.12 -3.88
N GLU A 37 1.75 -6.98 -5.13
CA GLU A 37 2.54 -5.84 -5.60
C GLU A 37 1.80 -4.51 -5.42
N PHE A 38 0.54 -4.44 -5.87
CA PHE A 38 -0.27 -3.24 -5.72
C PHE A 38 -0.64 -2.96 -4.26
N ALA A 39 -0.86 -3.98 -3.44
CA ALA A 39 -1.10 -3.82 -2.01
C ALA A 39 0.12 -3.24 -1.28
N ILE A 40 1.33 -3.66 -1.63
CA ILE A 40 2.58 -3.10 -1.09
C ILE A 40 2.74 -1.65 -1.55
N LEU A 41 2.55 -1.35 -2.83
CA LEU A 41 2.61 0.02 -3.37
C LEU A 41 1.59 0.95 -2.70
N ALA A 42 0.33 0.53 -2.61
CA ALA A 42 -0.73 1.27 -1.92
C ALA A 42 -0.37 1.54 -0.47
N SER A 43 0.24 0.57 0.20
CA SER A 43 0.66 0.71 1.60
C SER A 43 1.78 1.73 1.77
N VAL A 44 2.81 1.69 0.92
CA VAL A 44 3.92 2.66 0.96
C VAL A 44 3.41 4.08 0.69
N LEU A 45 2.63 4.27 -0.38
CA LEU A 45 2.03 5.57 -0.72
C LEU A 45 1.09 6.08 0.37
N GLY A 46 0.30 5.17 0.96
CA GLY A 46 -0.56 5.45 2.11
C GLY A 46 0.22 5.94 3.34
N ILE A 47 1.36 5.33 3.65
CA ILE A 47 2.23 5.76 4.75
C ILE A 47 2.82 7.15 4.47
N VAL A 48 3.39 7.36 3.28
CA VAL A 48 4.01 8.64 2.89
C VAL A 48 2.99 9.79 2.87
N SER A 49 1.77 9.56 2.39
CA SER A 49 0.71 10.57 2.40
C SER A 49 0.31 11.00 3.82
N LYS A 50 0.37 10.09 4.82
CA LYS A 50 0.15 10.45 6.23
C LYS A 50 1.27 11.32 6.79
N PHE A 51 2.52 11.12 6.38
CA PHE A 51 3.61 12.02 6.73
C PHE A 51 3.43 13.41 6.11
N ALA A 52 3.04 13.48 4.84
CA ALA A 52 2.73 14.76 4.17
C ALA A 52 1.58 15.50 4.88
N GLY A 53 0.50 14.78 5.23
CA GLY A 53 -0.62 15.33 6.01
C GLY A 53 -0.20 15.78 7.41
N GLY A 54 0.61 14.99 8.12
CA GLY A 54 1.16 15.37 9.43
C GLY A 54 2.03 16.62 9.37
N ASN A 55 2.85 16.75 8.33
CA ASN A 55 3.63 17.97 8.09
C ASN A 55 2.73 19.17 7.77
N HIS A 56 1.66 18.99 7.01
CA HIS A 56 0.67 20.06 6.79
C HIS A 56 -0.01 20.50 8.09
N LEU A 57 -0.44 19.56 8.95
CA LEU A 57 -1.02 19.90 10.26
C LEU A 57 -0.06 20.69 11.16
N ARG A 58 1.24 20.49 11.01
CA ARG A 58 2.27 21.27 11.72
C ARG A 58 2.48 22.65 11.11
N ALA A 59 2.55 22.74 9.77
CA ALA A 59 2.93 23.96 9.07
C ALA A 59 1.77 24.91 8.76
N TRP A 60 0.55 24.39 8.59
CA TRP A 60 -0.68 25.13 8.21
C TRP A 60 -0.51 26.05 6.99
N ARG A 61 0.17 25.56 5.94
CA ARG A 61 0.41 26.30 4.69
C ARG A 61 -0.42 25.75 3.53
N ASN A 62 -0.82 26.64 2.62
CA ASN A 62 -1.59 26.27 1.41
C ASN A 62 -0.79 25.32 0.49
N ASP A 63 0.52 25.56 0.31
CA ASP A 63 1.38 24.71 -0.52
C ASP A 63 1.44 23.27 0.02
N SER A 64 1.48 23.12 1.35
CA SER A 64 1.49 21.80 1.99
C SER A 64 0.11 21.13 2.00
N LEU A 65 -0.98 21.90 1.94
CA LEU A 65 -2.33 21.36 1.77
C LEU A 65 -2.49 20.69 0.41
N ALA A 66 -2.05 21.37 -0.67
CA ALA A 66 -2.09 20.82 -2.03
C ALA A 66 -1.23 19.55 -2.16
N ALA A 67 -0.03 19.54 -1.57
CA ALA A 67 0.83 18.36 -1.54
C ALA A 67 0.24 17.19 -0.73
N ALA A 68 -0.36 17.47 0.43
CA ALA A 68 -1.02 16.45 1.24
C ALA A 68 -2.28 15.89 0.54
N GLY A 69 -3.08 16.75 -0.08
CA GLY A 69 -4.26 16.37 -0.85
C GLY A 69 -3.92 15.48 -2.04
N SER A 70 -2.99 15.92 -2.89
CA SER A 70 -2.55 15.16 -4.06
C SER A 70 -1.95 13.80 -3.70
N SER A 71 -1.05 13.74 -2.70
CA SER A 71 -0.47 12.47 -2.25
C SER A 71 -1.52 11.52 -1.66
N SER A 72 -2.54 12.03 -0.97
CA SER A 72 -3.65 11.21 -0.47
C SER A 72 -4.54 10.66 -1.60
N LEU A 73 -4.80 11.45 -2.65
CA LEU A 73 -5.54 11.01 -3.84
C LEU A 73 -4.79 9.90 -4.58
N VAL A 74 -3.47 10.05 -4.75
CA VAL A 74 -2.64 9.01 -5.38
C VAL A 74 -2.65 7.73 -4.53
N ALA A 75 -2.49 7.83 -3.21
CA ALA A 75 -2.56 6.68 -2.33
C ALA A 75 -3.92 5.97 -2.40
N TRP A 76 -5.02 6.72 -2.49
CA TRP A 76 -6.36 6.18 -2.68
C TRP A 76 -6.49 5.47 -4.04
N ALA A 77 -6.06 6.09 -5.14
CA ALA A 77 -6.14 5.51 -6.48
C ALA A 77 -5.38 4.18 -6.58
N VAL A 78 -4.17 4.10 -6.00
CA VAL A 78 -3.40 2.85 -5.99
C VAL A 78 -4.04 1.80 -5.08
N THR A 79 -4.71 2.21 -4.00
CA THR A 79 -5.51 1.29 -3.17
C THR A 79 -6.67 0.69 -3.96
N VAL A 80 -7.37 1.51 -4.76
CA VAL A 80 -8.43 1.02 -5.65
C VAL A 80 -7.88 0.04 -6.67
N LEU A 81 -6.74 0.36 -7.27
CA LEU A 81 -6.08 -0.50 -8.26
C LEU A 81 -5.68 -1.85 -7.67
N ALA A 82 -5.33 -1.91 -6.38
CA ALA A 82 -5.06 -3.18 -5.70
C ALA A 82 -6.28 -4.10 -5.58
N PHE A 83 -7.52 -3.63 -5.79
CA PHE A 83 -8.71 -4.50 -5.73
C PHE A 83 -9.00 -5.28 -7.02
N GLY A 84 -8.33 -4.95 -8.14
CA GLY A 84 -8.55 -5.57 -9.46
C GLY A 84 -9.49 -4.77 -10.33
#